data_AF-A0A2N0BAK1-F1
#
_entry.id   AF-A0A2N0BAK1-F1
#
_cell.length_a   1.000
_cell.length_b   1.000
_cell.length_c   1.000
_cell.angle_alpha   90.00
_cell.angle_beta   90.00
_cell.angle_gamma   90.00
#
_symmetry.space_group_name_H-M   'P 1'
#
loop_
_entity.id
_entity.type
_entity.pdbx_description
1 polymer ?
#
loop_
_entity_poly.entity_id
_entity_poly.type
_entity_poly.pdbx_seq_one_letter_code
_entity_poly.pdbx_strand_id
1 'polypeptide(L)'
;MIRFEEESKTSPAVIKVFGIGGGGMNAVTRMSNSTLKGVEFAILNTDEQVLLRSAVENKIILGTKVTRGMGAGGDPELGNRAAEEDKERIQSAVRGADMVFVTAGMGGGTGTGAAPVIAKIAKEMKCLVVGVVTLPFSFEGRRRMELARKGIEQ
;
A
#
# COMPACT_ATOMS: atom_id res chain seq x y z
N MET A 1 24.25 33.60 -21.95
CA MET A 1 24.30 33.27 -20.51
C MET A 1 22.87 33.03 -20.06
N ILE A 2 22.43 31.78 -19.98
CA ILE A 2 21.06 31.45 -19.57
C ILE A 2 21.02 31.50 -18.04
N ARG A 3 20.29 32.46 -17.47
CA ARG A 3 19.95 32.47 -16.05
C ARG A 3 18.82 31.46 -15.84
N PHE A 4 19.10 30.40 -15.08
CA PHE A 4 18.05 29.58 -14.50
C PHE A 4 17.54 30.33 -13.27
N GLU A 5 16.28 30.77 -13.33
CA GLU A 5 15.55 31.08 -12.10
C GLU A 5 15.24 29.73 -11.44
N GLU A 6 15.86 29.47 -10.28
CA GLU A 6 15.42 28.39 -9.40
C GLU A 6 14.03 28.77 -8.87
N GLU A 7 12.98 28.24 -9.50
CA GLU A 7 11.66 28.18 -8.87
C GLU A 7 11.77 27.26 -7.64
N SER A 8 12.10 27.85 -6.50
CA SER A 8 11.95 27.16 -5.22
C SER A 8 10.45 26.90 -5.02
N LYS A 9 9.98 25.69 -5.28
CA LYS A 9 8.65 25.26 -4.80
C LYS A 9 8.62 25.46 -3.28
N THR A 10 7.89 26.47 -2.84
CA THR A 10 7.79 26.92 -1.44
C THR A 10 6.90 26.04 -0.57
N SER A 11 6.25 25.02 -1.13
CA SER A 11 5.51 24.01 -0.36
C SER A 11 6.27 22.69 -0.32
N PRO A 12 6.49 22.09 0.86
CA PRO A 12 7.03 20.74 0.96
C PRO A 12 6.11 19.76 0.21
N ALA A 13 6.71 18.80 -0.50
CA ALA A 13 5.96 17.78 -1.24
C ALA A 13 5.10 16.95 -0.28
N VAL A 14 3.87 16.66 -0.68
CA VAL A 14 2.94 15.82 0.10
C VAL A 14 3.27 14.35 -0.13
N ILE A 15 3.80 13.70 0.90
CA ILE A 15 4.20 12.28 0.87
C ILE A 15 3.15 11.45 1.60
N LYS A 16 2.67 10.39 0.96
CA LYS A 16 1.78 9.41 1.56
C LYS A 16 2.36 8.01 1.53
N VAL A 17 2.22 7.25 2.61
CA VAL A 17 2.73 5.88 2.75
C VAL A 17 1.56 4.93 3.00
N PHE A 18 1.40 3.95 2.11
CA PHE A 18 0.33 2.97 2.09
C PHE A 18 0.85 1.60 2.51
N GLY A 19 0.45 1.14 3.69
CA GLY A 19 0.79 -0.18 4.23
C GLY A 19 -0.28 -1.20 3.91
N ILE A 20 0.06 -2.20 3.09
CA ILE A 20 -0.93 -3.10 2.49
C ILE A 20 -0.75 -4.52 3.02
N GLY A 21 -1.86 -5.11 3.48
CA GLY A 21 -1.89 -6.42 4.12
C GLY A 21 -1.12 -6.46 5.44
N GLY A 22 -1.04 -7.62 6.08
CA GLY A 22 -0.47 -7.74 7.43
C GLY A 22 0.98 -7.24 7.55
N GLY A 23 1.85 -7.59 6.60
CA GLY A 23 3.25 -7.16 6.61
C GLY A 23 3.43 -5.65 6.43
N GLY A 24 2.74 -5.07 5.43
CA GLY A 24 2.81 -3.63 5.14
C GLY A 24 2.20 -2.80 6.27
N MET A 25 1.08 -3.26 6.85
CA MET A 25 0.49 -2.63 8.03
C MET A 25 1.44 -2.62 9.22
N ASN A 26 2.08 -3.74 9.53
CA ASN A 26 3.04 -3.82 10.64
C ASN A 26 4.21 -2.86 10.44
N ALA A 27 4.68 -2.69 9.21
CA ALA A 27 5.72 -1.71 8.88
C ALA A 27 5.21 -0.28 9.10
N VAL A 28 4.03 0.07 8.59
CA VAL A 28 3.44 1.40 8.74
C VAL A 28 3.15 1.75 10.19
N THR A 29 2.59 0.83 10.99
CA THR A 29 2.37 1.07 12.42
C THR A 29 3.66 1.36 13.18
N ARG A 30 4.79 0.75 12.78
CA ARG A 30 6.10 1.09 13.36
C ARG A 30 6.59 2.45 12.92
N MET A 31 6.40 2.80 11.64
CA MET A 31 6.77 4.11 11.09
C MET A 31 5.94 5.25 11.69
N SER A 32 4.64 5.06 11.89
CA SER A 32 3.75 6.07 12.48
C SER A 32 4.10 6.38 13.93
N ASN A 33 4.71 5.44 14.65
CA ASN A 33 5.16 5.63 16.02
C ASN A 33 6.56 6.27 16.10
N SER A 34 7.21 6.53 14.96
CA SER A 34 8.52 7.17 14.89
C SER A 34 8.39 8.67 14.60
N THR A 35 9.45 9.44 14.78
CA THR A 35 9.51 10.90 14.56
C THR A 35 9.62 11.29 13.07
N LEU A 36 8.88 10.61 12.19
CA LEU A 36 8.78 10.97 10.77
C LEU A 36 7.79 12.12 10.60
N LYS A 37 8.29 13.32 10.29
CA LYS A 37 7.47 14.51 10.02
C LYS A 37 7.17 14.63 8.52
N GLY A 38 5.99 15.16 8.19
CA GLY A 38 5.60 15.48 6.81
C GLY A 38 5.17 14.28 5.96
N VAL A 39 4.77 13.18 6.60
CA VAL A 39 4.31 11.96 5.93
C VAL A 39 2.92 11.58 6.46
N GLU A 40 1.97 11.37 5.55
CA GLU A 40 0.67 10.80 5.88
C GLU A 40 0.72 9.27 5.76
N PHE A 41 0.26 8.57 6.78
CA PHE A 41 0.20 7.11 6.78
C PHE A 41 -1.23 6.63 6.52
N ALA A 42 -1.37 5.59 5.72
CA ALA A 42 -2.61 4.85 5.52
C ALA A 42 -2.34 3.34 5.54
N ILE A 43 -3.28 2.58 6.08
CA ILE A 43 -3.22 1.11 6.13
C ILE A 43 -4.43 0.49 5.44
N LEU A 44 -4.17 -0.57 4.67
CA LEU A 44 -5.16 -1.20 3.81
C LEU A 44 -5.11 -2.72 3.99
N ASN A 45 -6.26 -3.32 4.26
CA ASN A 45 -6.35 -4.76 4.42
C ASN A 45 -7.76 -5.28 4.11
N THR A 46 -7.84 -6.53 3.70
CA THR A 46 -9.11 -7.27 3.55
C THR A 46 -9.61 -7.85 4.88
N ASP A 47 -8.73 -7.96 5.88
CA ASP A 47 -9.07 -8.42 7.21
C ASP A 47 -9.41 -7.22 8.10
N GLU A 48 -10.71 -7.09 8.41
CA GLU A 48 -11.25 -6.00 9.20
C GLU A 48 -10.74 -6.03 10.65
N GLN A 49 -10.61 -7.22 11.23
CA GLN A 49 -10.18 -7.37 12.62
C GLN A 49 -8.73 -6.90 12.79
N VAL A 50 -7.87 -7.16 11.80
CA VAL A 50 -6.49 -6.69 11.79
C VAL A 50 -6.41 -5.17 11.67
N LEU A 51 -7.26 -4.54 10.84
CA LEU A 51 -7.33 -3.08 10.71
C LEU A 51 -7.78 -2.38 12.00
N LEU A 52 -8.83 -2.91 12.64
CA LEU A 52 -9.39 -2.30 13.85
C LEU A 52 -8.37 -2.22 15.00
N ARG A 53 -7.46 -3.20 15.11
CA ARG A 53 -6.41 -3.26 16.14
C ARG A 53 -5.27 -2.26 15.95
N SER A 54 -5.11 -1.68 14.76
CA SER A 54 -4.01 -0.73 14.49
C SER A 54 -4.30 0.66 15.08
N ALA A 55 -3.26 1.35 15.53
CA ALA A 55 -3.34 2.73 16.01
C ALA A 55 -3.28 3.79 14.88
N VAL A 56 -2.99 3.38 13.64
CA VAL A 56 -2.92 4.29 12.49
C VAL A 56 -4.32 4.84 12.19
N GLU A 57 -4.46 6.16 12.01
CA GLU A 57 -5.75 6.83 11.83
C GLU A 57 -6.43 6.47 10.50
N ASN A 58 -5.70 6.57 9.38
CA ASN A 58 -6.27 6.32 8.06
C ASN A 58 -6.29 4.82 7.74
N LYS A 59 -7.49 4.22 7.83
CA LYS A 59 -7.72 2.78 7.61
C LYS A 59 -8.66 2.57 6.44
N ILE A 60 -8.34 1.64 5.55
CA ILE A 60 -9.19 1.27 4.42
C ILE A 60 -9.38 -0.25 4.44
N ILE A 61 -10.61 -0.68 4.68
CA ILE A 61 -11.00 -2.08 4.53
C ILE A 61 -11.22 -2.32 3.03
N LEU A 62 -10.56 -3.34 2.50
CA LEU A 62 -10.63 -3.73 1.09
C LEU A 62 -11.59 -4.90 0.88
N GLY A 63 -12.39 -4.83 -0.17
CA GLY A 63 -13.23 -5.91 -0.68
C GLY A 63 -14.21 -6.46 0.34
N THR A 64 -14.96 -5.59 1.03
CA THR A 64 -15.94 -6.05 2.05
C THR A 64 -16.97 -7.00 1.44
N LYS A 65 -17.37 -6.83 0.18
CA LYS A 65 -18.33 -7.73 -0.47
C LYS A 65 -17.69 -9.06 -0.83
N VAL A 66 -16.46 -9.06 -1.37
CA VAL A 66 -15.78 -10.30 -1.78
C VAL A 66 -15.21 -11.11 -0.62
N THR A 67 -14.76 -10.47 0.46
CA THR A 67 -14.09 -11.13 1.59
C THR A 67 -14.97 -11.28 2.82
N ARG A 68 -16.08 -10.53 2.92
CA ARG A 68 -16.89 -10.41 4.14
C ARG A 68 -16.06 -9.99 5.37
N GLY A 69 -14.98 -9.24 5.15
CA GLY A 69 -14.07 -8.78 6.21
C GLY A 69 -13.15 -9.86 6.79
N MET A 70 -13.15 -11.09 6.25
CA MET A 70 -12.37 -12.23 6.78
C MET A 70 -10.97 -12.37 6.20
N GLY A 71 -10.56 -11.45 5.32
CA GLY A 71 -9.25 -11.50 4.67
C GLY A 71 -9.22 -12.30 3.35
N ALA A 72 -8.08 -12.21 2.66
CA ALA A 72 -7.88 -12.83 1.35
C ALA A 72 -7.42 -14.30 1.42
N GLY A 73 -7.22 -14.89 2.61
CA GLY A 73 -6.89 -16.31 2.76
C GLY A 73 -5.56 -16.77 2.09
N GLY A 74 -4.64 -15.84 1.81
CA GLY A 74 -3.41 -16.14 1.07
C GLY A 74 -3.58 -16.19 -0.45
N ASP A 75 -4.75 -15.84 -0.97
CA ASP A 75 -5.04 -15.76 -2.41
C ASP A 75 -4.81 -14.32 -2.94
N PRO A 76 -3.81 -14.10 -3.81
CA PRO A 76 -3.56 -12.79 -4.41
C PRO A 76 -4.67 -12.32 -5.35
N GLU A 77 -5.38 -13.22 -6.04
CA GLU A 77 -6.45 -12.83 -6.96
C GLU A 77 -7.63 -12.24 -6.19
N LEU A 78 -7.95 -12.81 -5.03
CA LEU A 78 -8.93 -12.24 -4.12
C LEU A 78 -8.48 -10.88 -3.57
N GLY A 79 -7.19 -10.74 -3.22
CA GLY A 79 -6.61 -9.46 -2.81
C GLY A 79 -6.68 -8.38 -3.89
N ASN A 80 -6.43 -8.76 -5.15
CA ASN A 80 -6.54 -7.86 -6.31
C ASN A 80 -7.98 -7.40 -6.52
N ARG A 81 -8.93 -8.34 -6.59
CA ARG A 81 -10.37 -8.00 -6.73
C ARG A 81 -10.87 -7.12 -5.60
N ALA A 82 -10.41 -7.36 -4.37
CA ALA A 82 -10.75 -6.54 -3.22
C ALA A 82 -10.25 -5.09 -3.35
N ALA A 83 -9.06 -4.88 -3.93
CA ALA A 83 -8.55 -3.54 -4.19
C ALA A 83 -9.30 -2.83 -5.32
N GLU A 84 -9.65 -3.55 -6.40
CA GLU A 84 -10.45 -2.99 -7.50
C GLU A 84 -11.88 -2.63 -7.05
N GLU A 85 -12.49 -3.43 -6.16
CA GLU A 85 -13.80 -3.11 -5.55
C GLU A 85 -13.80 -1.74 -4.85
N ASP A 86 -12.72 -1.41 -4.15
CA ASP A 86 -12.58 -0.19 -3.37
C ASP A 86 -11.73 0.90 -4.06
N LYS A 87 -11.64 0.86 -5.40
CA LYS A 87 -10.84 1.81 -6.20
C LYS A 87 -11.12 3.27 -5.86
N GLU A 88 -12.39 3.66 -5.70
CA GLU A 88 -12.77 5.05 -5.39
C GLU A 88 -12.29 5.52 -4.01
N ARG A 89 -12.28 4.62 -3.02
CA ARG A 89 -11.76 4.90 -1.68
C ARG A 89 -10.24 5.06 -1.70
N ILE A 90 -9.56 4.20 -2.46
CA ILE A 90 -8.10 4.29 -2.66
C ILE A 90 -7.75 5.61 -3.35
N GLN A 91 -8.46 5.98 -4.42
CA GLN A 91 -8.26 7.25 -5.12
C GLN A 91 -8.48 8.44 -4.19
N SER A 92 -9.50 8.39 -3.35
CA SER A 92 -9.77 9.46 -2.37
C SER A 92 -8.63 9.61 -1.36
N ALA A 93 -8.04 8.50 -0.89
CA ALA A 93 -6.90 8.52 0.02
C ALA A 93 -5.60 9.02 -0.65
N VAL A 94 -5.39 8.70 -1.93
CA VAL A 94 -4.23 9.12 -2.72
C VAL A 94 -4.30 10.62 -3.08
N ARG A 95 -5.51 11.19 -3.20
CA ARG A 95 -5.71 12.58 -3.62
C ARG A 95 -4.84 13.56 -2.83
N GLY A 96 -4.20 14.47 -3.57
CA GLY A 96 -3.31 15.49 -3.01
C GLY A 96 -1.88 15.03 -2.75
N ALA A 97 -1.55 13.75 -2.98
CA ALA A 97 -0.17 13.28 -2.87
C ALA A 97 0.67 13.70 -4.09
N ASP A 98 1.87 14.22 -3.84
CA ASP A 98 2.92 14.32 -4.86
C ASP A 98 3.65 12.99 -5.01
N MET A 99 3.84 12.27 -3.89
CA MET A 99 4.57 11.02 -3.83
C MET A 99 3.83 9.99 -2.97
N VAL A 100 3.77 8.76 -3.49
CA VAL A 100 3.14 7.62 -2.83
C VAL A 100 4.14 6.49 -2.65
N PHE A 101 4.37 6.10 -1.40
CA PHE A 101 5.09 4.88 -1.07
C PHE A 101 4.10 3.74 -0.87
N VAL A 102 4.31 2.64 -1.57
CA VAL A 102 3.56 1.40 -1.41
C VAL A 102 4.43 0.39 -0.68
N THR A 103 4.03 0.00 0.53
CA THR A 103 4.75 -0.98 1.34
C THR A 103 3.90 -2.22 1.61
N ALA A 104 4.46 -3.39 1.31
CA ALA A 104 3.80 -4.67 1.45
C ALA A 104 4.80 -5.81 1.70
N GLY A 105 4.37 -6.82 2.45
CA GLY A 105 5.04 -8.11 2.47
C GLY A 105 4.47 -9.01 1.38
N MET A 106 5.30 -9.41 0.42
CA MET A 106 4.88 -10.19 -0.74
C MET A 106 4.80 -11.68 -0.40
N GLY A 107 3.99 -12.41 -1.17
CA GLY A 107 3.76 -13.85 -1.00
C GLY A 107 2.51 -14.21 -0.20
N GLY A 108 1.84 -13.23 0.42
CA GLY A 108 0.49 -13.39 0.98
C GLY A 108 -0.63 -13.14 -0.05
N GLY A 109 -1.87 -13.02 0.42
CA GLY A 109 -3.02 -12.70 -0.45
C GLY A 109 -3.16 -11.19 -0.68
N THR A 110 -3.54 -10.46 0.37
CA THR A 110 -3.85 -9.03 0.29
C THR A 110 -2.68 -8.18 -0.20
N GLY A 111 -1.50 -8.31 0.43
CA GLY A 111 -0.32 -7.52 0.05
C GLY A 111 0.06 -7.72 -1.41
N THR A 112 0.25 -8.98 -1.80
CA THR A 112 0.64 -9.37 -3.16
C THR A 112 -0.38 -8.94 -4.22
N GLY A 113 -1.68 -9.08 -3.93
CA GLY A 113 -2.74 -8.79 -4.90
C GLY A 113 -3.11 -7.32 -5.00
N ALA A 114 -3.16 -6.62 -3.87
CA ALA A 114 -3.64 -5.24 -3.79
C ALA A 114 -2.53 -4.20 -4.04
N ALA A 115 -1.27 -4.51 -3.72
CA ALA A 115 -0.18 -3.54 -3.89
C ALA A 115 0.01 -3.06 -5.34
N PRO A 116 0.00 -3.93 -6.37
CA PRO A 116 0.09 -3.49 -7.76
C PRO A 116 -1.10 -2.60 -8.18
N VAL A 117 -2.31 -2.93 -7.72
CA VAL A 117 -3.53 -2.14 -8.01
C VAL A 117 -3.42 -0.73 -7.41
N ILE A 118 -3.01 -0.62 -6.16
CA ILE A 118 -2.86 0.67 -5.47
C ILE A 118 -1.73 1.50 -6.11
N ALA A 119 -0.61 0.87 -6.46
CA ALA A 119 0.49 1.51 -7.18
C ALA A 119 0.03 2.05 -8.55
N LYS A 120 -0.76 1.26 -9.29
CA LYS A 120 -1.34 1.66 -10.57
C LYS A 120 -2.28 2.85 -10.42
N ILE A 121 -3.18 2.83 -9.43
CA ILE A 121 -4.09 3.95 -9.13
C ILE A 121 -3.30 5.23 -8.85
N ALA A 122 -2.27 5.16 -8.00
CA ALA A 122 -1.44 6.32 -7.69
C ALA A 122 -0.70 6.86 -8.92
N LYS A 123 -0.21 5.96 -9.78
CA LYS A 123 0.43 6.33 -11.05
C LYS A 123 -0.55 6.98 -12.03
N GLU A 124 -1.77 6.46 -12.15
CA GLU A 124 -2.86 7.07 -12.94
C GLU A 124 -3.22 8.47 -12.43
N MET A 125 -3.07 8.71 -11.13
CA MET A 125 -3.25 10.01 -10.49
C MET A 125 -2.02 10.94 -10.58
N LYS A 126 -1.00 10.56 -11.36
CA LYS A 126 0.23 11.34 -11.61
C LYS A 126 1.12 11.55 -10.37
N CYS A 127 1.00 10.71 -9.36
CA CYS A 127 1.94 10.69 -8.23
C CYS A 127 3.25 10.01 -8.63
N LEU A 128 4.37 10.41 -8.02
CA LEU A 128 5.59 9.62 -8.01
C LEU A 128 5.37 8.37 -7.13
N VAL A 129 5.42 7.18 -7.69
CA VAL A 129 5.14 5.93 -6.96
C VAL A 129 6.43 5.17 -6.69
N VAL A 130 6.67 4.81 -5.43
CA VAL A 130 7.81 3.97 -5.01
C VAL A 130 7.29 2.75 -4.26
N GLY A 131 7.59 1.56 -4.77
CA GLY A 131 7.31 0.28 -4.11
C GLY A 131 8.47 -0.13 -3.20
N VAL A 132 8.19 -0.32 -1.90
CA VAL A 132 9.15 -0.87 -0.93
C VAL A 132 8.55 -2.14 -0.36
N VAL A 133 8.97 -3.28 -0.93
CA VAL A 133 8.36 -4.58 -0.62
C VAL A 133 9.38 -5.58 -0.09
N THR A 134 8.92 -6.53 0.71
CA THR A 134 9.75 -7.64 1.20
C THR A 134 9.39 -8.94 0.50
N LEU A 135 10.41 -9.76 0.26
CA LEU A 135 10.23 -11.15 -0.15
C LEU A 135 10.08 -12.04 1.10
N PRO A 136 9.32 -13.15 1.00
CA PRO A 136 9.19 -14.09 2.10
C PRO A 136 10.53 -14.78 2.40
N PHE A 137 10.72 -15.21 3.64
CA PHE A 137 11.90 -16.00 4.00
C PHE A 137 11.89 -17.38 3.35
N SER A 138 13.05 -18.02 3.24
CA SER A 138 13.18 -19.36 2.64
C SER A 138 12.35 -20.43 3.38
N PHE A 139 12.17 -20.30 4.69
CA PHE A 139 11.40 -21.22 5.52
C PHE A 139 9.88 -21.07 5.38
N GLU A 140 9.39 -19.99 4.76
CA GLU A 140 7.95 -19.75 4.56
C GLU A 140 7.36 -20.56 3.38
N GLY A 141 8.21 -21.29 2.65
CA GLY A 141 7.83 -22.21 1.61
C GLY A 141 7.90 -21.64 0.19
N ARG A 142 8.19 -22.50 -0.78
CA ARG A 142 8.38 -22.14 -2.20
C ARG A 142 7.17 -21.43 -2.80
N ARG A 143 5.95 -21.88 -2.47
CA ARG A 143 4.70 -21.29 -2.96
C ARG A 143 4.61 -19.80 -2.63
N ARG A 144 4.94 -19.37 -1.40
CA ARG A 144 4.92 -17.95 -1.04
C ARG A 144 5.92 -17.15 -1.85
N MET A 145 7.13 -17.68 -2.06
CA MET A 145 8.16 -17.03 -2.88
C MET A 145 7.73 -16.86 -4.35
N GLU A 146 7.07 -17.87 -4.93
CA GLU A 146 6.56 -17.80 -6.30
C GLU A 146 5.46 -16.74 -6.43
N LEU A 147 4.50 -16.71 -5.50
CA LEU A 147 3.46 -15.67 -5.46
C LEU A 147 4.07 -14.28 -5.30
N ALA A 148 5.10 -14.16 -4.44
CA ALA A 148 5.79 -12.89 -4.22
C ALA A 148 6.43 -12.35 -5.50
N ARG A 149 7.17 -13.20 -6.23
CA ARG A 149 7.79 -12.82 -7.50
C ARG A 149 6.77 -12.41 -8.54
N LYS A 150 5.71 -13.20 -8.71
CA LYS A 150 4.60 -12.86 -9.62
C LYS A 150 3.96 -11.52 -9.29
N GLY A 151 3.77 -11.21 -8.01
CA GLY A 151 3.21 -9.92 -7.59
C GLY A 151 4.16 -8.73 -7.79
N ILE A 152 5.47 -8.94 -7.85
CA ILE A 152 6.47 -7.89 -8.12
C ILE A 152 6.56 -7.60 -9.62
N GLU A 153 6.33 -8.61 -10.47
CA GLU A 153 6.37 -8.46 -11.93
C GLU A 153 5.13 -7.75 -12.51
N GLN A 154 4.05 -7.59 -11.74
CA GLN A 154 2.80 -6.90 -12.12
C GLN A 154 2.90 -5.38 -11.99
#